data_AF-A0A4V1SIR3-F1
#
_entry.id   AF-A0A4V1SIR3-F1
#
_cell.length_a   1.000
_cell.length_b   1.000
_cell.length_c   1.000
_cell.angle_alpha   90.00
_cell.angle_beta   90.00
_cell.angle_gamma   90.00
#
_symmetry.space_group_name_H-M   'P 1'
#
loop_
_entity.id
_entity.type
_entity.pdbx_description
1 polymer ?
#
loop_
_entity_poly.entity_id
_entity_poly.type
_entity_poly.pdbx_seq_one_letter_code
_entity_poly.pdbx_strand_id
1 'polypeptide(L)'
;MSGRAEFLARIESERQRQFDLPGSEYDVRNTPNDWAAIAMHYLSGEVRRAGSMPSRADYEDSLIKAGAVILAALEHAENMHKLGSLRNAE
;
A
#
# COMPACT_ATOMS: atom_id res chain seq x y z
N MET A 1 11.07 21.64 5.33
CA MET A 1 9.79 21.10 5.81
C MET A 1 9.28 20.18 4.72
N SER A 2 9.07 18.89 5.02
CA SER A 2 8.40 18.01 4.06
C SER A 2 6.91 18.35 4.07
N GLY A 3 6.38 18.75 2.92
CA GLY A 3 5.00 19.16 2.77
C GLY A 3 4.12 18.00 2.32
N ARG A 4 2.79 18.12 2.49
CA ARG A 4 1.81 17.16 1.96
C ARG A 4 2.10 16.74 0.51
N ALA A 5 2.44 17.70 -0.34
CA ALA A 5 2.74 17.47 -1.75
C ALA A 5 3.95 16.54 -1.96
N GLU A 6 4.98 16.65 -1.12
CA GLU A 6 6.18 15.80 -1.20
C GLU A 6 5.85 14.36 -0.84
N PHE A 7 5.03 14.14 0.21
CA PHE A 7 4.60 12.79 0.58
C PHE A 7 3.72 12.14 -0.48
N LEU A 8 2.82 12.90 -1.10
CA LEU A 8 2.01 12.40 -2.22
C LEU A 8 2.89 12.01 -3.41
N ALA A 9 3.84 12.86 -3.80
CA ALA A 9 4.78 12.54 -4.88
C ALA A 9 5.62 11.28 -4.59
N ARG A 10 6.01 11.06 -3.33
CA ARG A 10 6.74 9.85 -2.93
C ARG A 10 5.86 8.59 -2.97
N ILE A 11 4.60 8.68 -2.56
CA ILE A 11 3.63 7.59 -2.69
C ILE A 11 3.39 7.24 -4.16
N GLU A 12 3.22 8.24 -5.02
CA GLU A 12 3.05 8.04 -6.46
C GLU A 12 4.30 7.39 -7.09
N SER A 13 5.49 7.89 -6.76
CA SER A 13 6.76 7.31 -7.24
C SER A 13 6.95 5.87 -6.75
N GLU A 14 6.57 5.57 -5.51
CA GLU A 14 6.62 4.24 -4.94
C GLU A 14 5.63 3.29 -5.65
N ARG A 15 4.40 3.77 -5.90
CA ARG A 15 3.37 3.02 -6.64
C ARG A 15 3.85 2.67 -8.04
N GLN A 16 4.46 3.63 -8.75
CA GLN A 16 5.04 3.39 -10.06
C GLN A 16 6.13 2.31 -9.99
N ARG A 17 7.04 2.41 -9.01
CA ARG A 17 8.06 1.37 -8.80
C ARG A 17 7.45 -0.01 -8.58
N GLN A 18 6.39 -0.11 -7.76
CA GLN A 18 5.69 -1.38 -7.50
C GLN A 18 5.00 -1.92 -8.75
N PHE A 19 4.41 -1.06 -9.57
CA PHE A 19 3.82 -1.43 -10.85
C PHE A 19 4.85 -1.98 -11.84
N ASP A 20 6.05 -1.42 -11.85
CA ASP A 20 7.13 -1.84 -12.75
C ASP A 20 7.83 -3.14 -12.30
N LEU A 21 7.51 -3.67 -11.11
CA LEU A 21 8.05 -4.94 -10.63
C LEU A 21 7.37 -6.13 -11.35
N PRO A 22 8.14 -7.18 -11.72
CA PRO A 22 7.56 -8.42 -12.21
C PRO A 22 6.54 -9.01 -11.22
N GLY A 23 5.38 -9.43 -11.72
CA GLY A 23 4.30 -9.99 -10.93
C GLY A 23 3.19 -8.98 -10.58
N SER A 24 3.38 -7.69 -10.85
CA SER A 24 2.33 -6.67 -10.69
C SER A 24 1.13 -6.92 -11.61
N GLU A 25 1.32 -7.65 -12.72
CA GLU A 25 0.24 -8.07 -13.61
C GLU A 25 -0.82 -8.95 -12.91
N TYR A 26 -0.46 -9.57 -11.77
CA TYR A 26 -1.38 -10.38 -10.97
C TYR A 26 -2.18 -9.55 -9.97
N ASP A 27 -1.92 -8.25 -9.82
CA ASP A 27 -2.65 -7.35 -8.92
C ASP A 27 -4.15 -7.35 -9.20
N VAL A 28 -4.55 -7.55 -10.46
CA VAL A 28 -5.95 -7.66 -10.89
C VAL A 28 -6.70 -8.84 -10.24
N ARG A 29 -5.98 -9.82 -9.68
CA ARG A 29 -6.53 -10.99 -9.01
C ARG A 29 -6.56 -10.86 -7.49
N ASN A 30 -5.96 -9.81 -6.93
CA ASN A 30 -5.94 -9.59 -5.50
C ASN A 30 -7.36 -9.31 -4.98
N THR A 31 -7.72 -9.96 -3.89
CA THR A 31 -8.93 -9.70 -3.13
C THR A 31 -8.73 -8.53 -2.16
N PRO A 32 -9.80 -7.98 -1.56
CA PRO A 32 -9.66 -6.97 -0.51
C PRO A 32 -8.76 -7.43 0.66
N ASN A 33 -8.79 -8.72 1.00
CA ASN A 33 -7.96 -9.29 2.06
C ASN A 33 -6.49 -9.34 1.68
N ASP A 34 -6.17 -9.64 0.41
CA ASP A 34 -4.79 -9.66 -0.07
C ASP A 34 -4.18 -8.25 0.01
N TRP A 35 -4.90 -7.24 -0.48
CA TRP A 35 -4.47 -5.84 -0.39
C TRP A 35 -4.28 -5.39 1.06
N ALA A 36 -5.21 -5.73 1.94
CA ALA A 36 -5.09 -5.42 3.37
C ALA A 36 -3.87 -6.10 3.99
N ALA A 37 -3.62 -7.38 3.67
CA ALA A 37 -2.46 -8.13 4.17
C ALA A 37 -1.14 -7.50 3.71
N ILE A 38 -1.03 -7.10 2.44
CA ILE A 38 0.16 -6.45 1.90
C ILE A 38 0.38 -5.07 2.56
N ALA A 39 -0.66 -4.27 2.75
CA ALA A 39 -0.53 -2.99 3.45
C ALA A 39 -0.10 -3.20 4.91
N MET A 40 -0.71 -4.17 5.61
CA MET A 40 -0.36 -4.52 6.99
C MET A 40 1.08 -5.00 7.13
N HIS A 41 1.63 -5.69 6.14
CA HIS A 41 3.04 -6.10 6.14
C HIS A 41 3.97 -4.89 6.31
N TYR A 42 3.77 -3.83 5.52
CA TYR A 42 4.56 -2.61 5.65
C TYR A 42 4.25 -1.83 6.93
N LEU A 43 2.98 -1.74 7.33
CA LEU A 43 2.57 -1.02 8.55
C LEU A 43 3.10 -1.67 9.84
N SER A 44 3.33 -2.98 9.83
CA SER A 44 3.80 -3.73 11.01
C SER A 44 5.30 -3.98 11.03
N GLY A 45 6.02 -3.66 9.95
CA GLY A 45 7.47 -3.82 9.84
C GLY A 45 8.22 -2.93 10.84
N GLU A 46 8.12 -1.62 10.65
CA GLU A 46 8.86 -0.61 11.42
C GLU A 46 8.02 -0.02 12.56
N VAL A 47 7.68 -0.86 13.53
CA VAL A 47 6.88 -0.46 14.70
C VAL A 47 7.67 -0.59 15.99
N ARG A 48 7.26 0.16 17.02
CA ARG A 48 7.80 -0.02 18.37
C ARG A 48 7.52 -1.42 18.87
N ARG A 49 8.57 -2.13 19.29
CA ARG A 49 8.49 -3.47 19.89
C ARG A 49 9.22 -3.46 21.23
N ALA A 50 9.03 -4.49 22.06
CA ALA A 50 9.65 -4.57 23.36
C ALA A 50 11.18 -4.43 23.25
N GLY A 51 11.72 -3.26 23.61
CA GLY A 51 13.14 -2.93 23.56
C GLY A 51 13.66 -2.33 22.25
N SER A 52 12.85 -2.15 21.21
CA SER A 52 13.27 -1.54 19.94
C SER A 52 12.36 -0.40 19.51
N MET A 53 12.98 0.70 19.08
CA MET A 53 12.31 1.87 18.50
C MET A 53 12.69 1.94 17.01
N PRO A 54 11.72 2.11 16.10
CA PRO A 54 12.05 2.26 14.69
C PRO A 54 12.79 3.57 14.45
N SER A 55 13.63 3.60 13.43
CA SER A 55 14.18 4.87 12.96
C SER A 55 13.08 5.70 12.29
N ARG A 56 13.18 7.03 12.35
CA ARG A 56 12.22 7.90 11.65
C ARG A 56 12.20 7.60 10.14
N ALA A 57 13.37 7.39 9.55
CA ALA A 57 13.49 7.18 8.11
C ALA A 57 12.84 5.86 7.67
N ASP A 58 13.09 4.78 8.42
CA ASP A 58 12.53 3.46 8.12
C ASP A 58 11.02 3.44 8.35
N TYR A 59 10.54 4.07 9.43
CA TYR A 59 9.11 4.23 9.67
C TYR A 59 8.43 5.00 8.55
N GLU A 60 9.02 6.11 8.10
CA GLU A 60 8.48 6.92 7.01
C GLU A 60 8.46 6.15 5.68
N ASP A 61 9.53 5.42 5.36
CA ASP A 61 9.59 4.55 4.18
C ASP A 61 8.52 3.45 4.20
N SER A 62 8.32 2.79 5.35
CA SER A 62 7.23 1.81 5.55
C SER A 62 5.85 2.41 5.32
N LEU A 63 5.60 3.64 5.79
CA LEU A 63 4.34 4.33 5.55
C LEU A 63 4.14 4.71 4.08
N ILE A 64 5.19 5.14 3.38
CA ILE A 64 5.11 5.43 1.94
C ILE A 64 4.79 4.15 1.15
N LYS A 65 5.43 3.03 1.47
CA LYS A 65 5.15 1.72 0.87
C LYS A 65 3.72 1.25 1.12
N ALA A 66 3.23 1.38 2.36
CA ALA A 66 1.85 1.08 2.69
C ALA A 66 0.86 1.99 1.92
N GLY A 67 1.17 3.28 1.81
CA GLY A 67 0.38 4.25 1.04
C GLY A 67 0.28 3.88 -0.44
N ALA A 68 1.38 3.43 -1.05
CA ALA A 68 1.40 2.97 -2.43
C ALA A 68 0.55 1.71 -2.66
N VAL A 69 0.57 0.76 -1.70
CA VAL A 69 -0.28 -0.43 -1.74
C VAL A 69 -1.76 -0.06 -1.61
N ILE A 70 -2.09 0.89 -0.75
CA ILE A 70 -3.47 1.40 -0.62
C ILE A 70 -3.91 2.07 -1.92
N LEU A 71 -3.04 2.85 -2.56
CA LEU A 71 -3.33 3.45 -3.87
C LEU A 71 -3.60 2.37 -4.93
N ALA A 72 -2.75 1.34 -5.02
CA ALA A 72 -2.97 0.20 -5.91
C ALA A 72 -4.32 -0.48 -5.64
N ALA A 73 -4.66 -0.73 -4.37
CA ALA A 73 -5.93 -1.34 -4.00
C ALA A 73 -7.14 -0.50 -4.46
N LEU A 74 -7.06 0.84 -4.36
CA LEU A 74 -8.09 1.75 -4.84
C LEU A 74 -8.23 1.70 -6.37
N GLU A 75 -7.11 1.65 -7.11
CA GLU A 75 -7.10 1.48 -8.58
C GLU A 75 -7.78 0.17 -9.01
N HIS A 76 -7.66 -0.89 -8.20
CA HIS A 76 -8.23 -2.21 -8.48
C HIS A 76 -9.62 -2.45 -7.85
N ALA A 77 -10.20 -1.46 -7.15
CA ALA A 77 -11.48 -1.62 -6.47
C ALA A 77 -12.64 -2.02 -7.40
N GLU A 78 -12.68 -1.46 -8.61
CA GLU A 78 -13.67 -1.83 -9.61
C GLU A 78 -13.51 -3.29 -10.07
N ASN A 79 -12.28 -3.79 -10.19
CA ASN A 79 -12.05 -5.19 -10.53
C ASN A 79 -12.47 -6.11 -9.40
N MET A 80 -12.15 -5.75 -8.15
CA MET A 80 -12.62 -6.48 -6.96
C MET A 80 -14.15 -6.52 -6.91
N HIS A 81 -14.82 -5.44 -7.29
CA HIS A 81 -16.28 -5.41 -7.42
C HIS A 81 -16.79 -6.37 -8.50
N LYS A 82 -16.25 -6.29 -9.72
CA LYS A 82 -16.62 -7.18 -10.85
C LYS A 82 -16.40 -8.66 -10.54
N LEU A 83 -15.36 -8.99 -9.78
CA LEU A 83 -15.05 -10.35 -9.34
C LEU A 83 -15.91 -10.83 -8.16
N GLY A 84 -16.85 -10.00 -7.67
CA GLY A 84 -17.73 -10.34 -6.55
C GLY A 84 -17.06 -10.29 -5.18
N SER A 85 -15.85 -9.71 -5.10
CA SER A 85 -15.11 -9.54 -3.84
C SER A 85 -15.52 -8.29 -3.05
N LEU A 86 -16.18 -7.31 -3.70
CA LEU A 86 -16.79 -6.14 -3.07
C LEU A 86 -18.28 -6.03 -3.44
N ARG A 87 -19.12 -5.68 -2.47
CA ARG A 87 -20.56 -5.47 -2.67
C ARG A 87 -20.84 -4.04 -3.13
N ASN A 88 -21.99 -3.81 -3.76
CA ASN A 88 -22.51 -2.46 -3.99
C ASN A 88 -22.82 -1.77 -2.66
N ALA A 89 -22.70 -0.45 -2.64
CA ALA A 89 -23.30 0.35 -1.57
C ALA A 89 -24.83 0.20 -1.64
N GLU A 90 -25.46 -0.02 -0.49
CA GLU A 90 -26.92 -0.11 -0.33
C GLU A 90 -27.62 1.25 -0.56
#